data_AF-A0A183AWR9-F1
#
_entry.id   AF-A0A183AWR9-F1
#
_cell.length_a   1.000
_cell.length_b   1.000
_cell.length_c   1.000
_cell.angle_alpha   90.00
_cell.angle_beta   90.00
_cell.angle_gamma   90.00
#
_symmetry.space_group_name_H-M   'P 1'
#
loop_
_entity.id
_entity.type
_entity.pdbx_description
1 polymer ?
#
loop_
_entity_poly.entity_id
_entity_poly.type
_entity_poly.pdbx_seq_one_letter_code
_entity_poly.pdbx_strand_id
1 'polypeptide(L)'
;MLGWNYANCLPYFRRAQTHELGPDDYRGGDGPLFVSQGKTNHPLHQAWLEAGQQAGYPFTSDINGYQQEGVGYFDMTVKNGKRWSTADAYLHPALKTRQNLCLTTGALVTRVLFDKNRAIGVEYIKNGQLCEVSTSEIPCCLLC
;
A
#
# COMPACT_ATOMS: atom_id res chain seq x y z
N MET A 1 -21.48 -7.06 2.97
CA MET A 1 -20.18 -7.47 3.54
C MET A 1 -20.05 -6.86 4.93
N LEU A 2 -20.23 -7.66 5.99
CA LEU A 2 -19.95 -7.19 7.36
C LEU A 2 -18.44 -6.92 7.46
N GLY A 3 -18.04 -5.82 8.12
CA GLY A 3 -16.63 -5.54 8.41
C GLY A 3 -15.85 -4.70 7.38
N TRP A 4 -16.35 -4.50 6.16
CA TRP A 4 -15.62 -3.79 5.08
C TRP A 4 -16.18 -2.42 4.70
N ASN A 5 -17.00 -1.81 5.58
CA ASN A 5 -17.42 -0.42 5.38
C ASN A 5 -16.29 0.55 5.71
N TYR A 6 -16.44 1.81 5.29
CA TYR A 6 -15.42 2.84 5.50
C TYR A 6 -15.00 2.99 6.96
N ALA A 7 -15.97 3.06 7.89
CA ALA A 7 -15.70 3.23 9.31
C ALA A 7 -14.84 2.09 9.89
N ASN A 8 -15.05 0.85 9.43
CA ASN A 8 -14.26 -0.30 9.85
C ASN A 8 -12.87 -0.34 9.19
N CYS A 9 -12.73 0.18 7.96
CA CYS A 9 -11.46 0.24 7.24
C CYS A 9 -10.58 1.43 7.67
N LEU A 10 -11.18 2.53 8.12
CA LEU A 10 -10.48 3.76 8.46
C LEU A 10 -9.33 3.57 9.46
N PRO A 11 -9.47 2.80 10.56
CA PRO A 11 -8.35 2.50 11.46
C PRO A 11 -7.16 1.85 10.75
N TYR A 12 -7.39 1.03 9.72
CA TYR A 12 -6.33 0.38 8.95
C TYR A 12 -5.65 1.34 7.98
N PHE A 13 -6.40 2.24 7.34
CA PHE A 13 -5.82 3.31 6.52
C PHE A 13 -4.93 4.23 7.36
N ARG A 14 -5.41 4.63 8.53
CA ARG A 14 -4.63 5.43 9.49
C ARG A 14 -3.40 4.67 9.98
N ARG A 15 -3.53 3.41 10.35
CA ARG A 15 -2.39 2.60 10.82
C ARG A 15 -1.32 2.39 9.74
N ALA A 16 -1.71 2.34 8.47
CA ALA A 16 -0.78 2.04 7.39
C ALA A 16 0.22 3.18 7.10
N GLN A 17 -0.18 4.44 7.32
CA GLN A 17 0.55 5.61 6.84
C GLN A 17 1.12 6.52 7.93
N THR A 18 2.20 7.21 7.56
CA THR A 18 2.69 8.44 8.19
C THR A 18 2.59 9.55 7.15
N HIS A 19 1.67 10.48 7.34
CA HIS A 19 1.49 11.60 6.41
C HIS A 19 2.39 12.80 6.77
N GLU A 20 2.99 13.46 5.78
CA GLU A 20 3.92 14.59 6.01
C GLU A 20 3.29 15.79 6.72
N LEU A 21 1.97 15.98 6.56
CA LEU A 21 1.20 17.04 7.22
C LEU A 21 0.75 16.66 8.64
N GLY A 22 1.07 15.45 9.10
CA GLY A 22 0.61 14.90 10.37
C GLY A 22 -0.73 14.15 10.27
N PRO A 23 -1.15 13.50 11.37
CA PRO A 23 -2.42 12.80 11.46
C PRO A 23 -3.60 13.77 11.63
N ASP A 24 -4.77 13.32 11.20
CA ASP A 24 -6.07 13.97 11.42
C ASP A 24 -7.16 12.90 11.65
N ASP A 25 -8.44 13.21 11.43
CA ASP A 25 -9.53 12.23 11.56
C ASP A 25 -9.45 11.08 10.54
N TYR A 26 -8.79 11.31 9.40
CA TYR A 26 -8.69 10.42 8.25
C TYR A 26 -7.28 9.83 8.05
N ARG A 27 -6.25 10.55 8.47
CA ARG A 27 -4.84 10.25 8.24
C ARG A 27 -4.12 9.62 9.42
N GLY A 28 -3.08 8.88 9.07
CA GLY A 28 -2.12 8.29 10.01
C GLY A 28 -0.90 9.17 10.24
N GLY A 29 -0.28 9.02 11.41
CA GLY A 29 0.95 9.74 11.77
C GLY A 29 2.15 8.84 12.05
N ASP A 30 1.93 7.54 12.27
CA ASP A 30 2.95 6.62 12.82
C ASP A 30 3.14 5.35 11.98
N GLY A 31 2.39 5.21 10.88
CA GLY A 31 2.46 4.04 10.01
C GLY A 31 3.75 3.98 9.18
N PRO A 32 4.22 2.79 8.78
CA PRO A 32 5.51 2.65 8.11
C PRO A 32 5.52 3.21 6.67
N LEU A 33 4.34 3.38 6.04
CA LEU A 33 4.21 3.92 4.71
C LEU A 33 4.22 5.46 4.77
N PHE A 34 5.32 6.09 4.36
CA PHE A 34 5.39 7.54 4.32
C PHE A 34 4.62 8.10 3.11
N VAL A 35 3.79 9.09 3.36
CA VAL A 35 2.94 9.76 2.36
C VAL A 35 3.23 11.26 2.37
N SER A 36 3.52 11.81 1.21
CA SER A 36 3.80 13.23 0.99
C SER A 36 2.75 13.83 0.06
N GLN A 37 2.33 15.07 0.28
CA GLN A 37 1.45 15.75 -0.66
C GLN A 37 2.27 16.19 -1.88
N GLY A 38 1.75 15.95 -3.08
CA GLY A 38 2.35 16.39 -4.33
C GLY A 38 2.31 17.90 -4.49
N LYS A 39 3.27 18.59 -3.86
CA LYS A 39 3.43 20.04 -3.98
C LYS A 39 4.29 20.34 -5.19
N THR A 40 3.73 21.15 -6.09
CA THR A 40 4.47 21.69 -7.23
C THR A 40 4.25 23.19 -7.29
N ASN A 41 5.33 23.93 -7.53
CA ASN A 41 5.27 25.36 -7.78
C ASN A 41 5.06 25.65 -9.28
N HIS A 42 4.72 24.62 -10.06
CA HIS A 42 4.55 24.78 -11.50
C HIS A 42 3.27 25.57 -11.79
N PRO A 43 3.33 26.68 -12.54
CA PRO A 43 2.18 27.56 -12.78
C PRO A 43 1.00 26.84 -13.45
N LEU A 44 1.27 25.82 -14.28
CA LEU A 44 0.21 25.01 -14.89
C LEU A 44 -0.64 24.24 -13.87
N HIS A 45 -0.07 23.82 -12.73
CA HIS A 45 -0.86 23.14 -11.70
C HIS A 45 -1.83 24.11 -11.04
N GLN A 46 -1.39 25.35 -10.79
CA GLN A 46 -2.25 26.40 -10.27
C GLN A 46 -3.37 26.74 -11.26
N ALA A 47 -3.04 26.92 -12.55
CA ALA A 47 -4.03 27.14 -13.60
C ALA A 47 -5.05 26.00 -13.70
N TRP A 48 -4.62 24.75 -13.46
CA TRP A 48 -5.52 23.59 -13.45
C TRP A 48 -6.52 23.62 -12.28
N LEU A 49 -6.04 23.93 -11.07
CA LEU A 49 -6.91 24.08 -9.89
C LEU A 49 -7.91 25.23 -10.07
N GLU A 50 -7.50 26.33 -10.68
CA GLU A 50 -8.37 27.48 -10.98
C GLU A 50 -9.43 27.13 -12.03
N ALA A 51 -9.05 26.46 -13.12
CA ALA A 51 -9.99 26.04 -14.15
C ALA A 51 -11.06 25.08 -13.60
N GLY A 52 -10.68 24.14 -12.72
CA GLY A 52 -11.63 23.24 -12.06
C GLY A 52 -12.65 23.99 -11.20
N GLN A 53 -12.20 24.98 -10.44
CA GLN A 53 -13.09 25.83 -9.65
C GLN A 53 -14.02 26.67 -10.53
N GLN A 54 -13.52 27.23 -11.63
CA GLN A 54 -14.34 27.96 -12.61
C GLN A 54 -15.39 27.08 -13.28
N ALA A 55 -15.09 25.78 -13.47
CA ALA A 55 -16.04 24.80 -13.98
C ALA A 55 -17.08 24.34 -12.93
N GLY A 56 -17.01 24.86 -11.69
CA GLY A 56 -17.97 24.61 -10.63
C GLY A 56 -17.58 23.50 -9.65
N TYR A 57 -16.38 22.92 -9.76
CA TYR A 57 -15.91 21.91 -8.81
C TYR A 57 -15.34 22.55 -7.55
N PRO A 58 -15.67 22.04 -6.35
CA PRO A 58 -15.10 22.56 -5.11
C PRO A 58 -13.60 22.26 -5.03
N PHE A 59 -12.85 23.15 -4.36
CA PHE A 59 -11.48 22.84 -3.97
C PHE A 59 -11.47 21.97 -2.71
N THR A 60 -10.63 20.93 -2.69
CA THR A 60 -10.35 20.11 -1.50
C THR A 60 -8.86 20.16 -1.16
N SER A 61 -8.55 20.44 0.11
CA SER A 61 -7.19 20.37 0.63
C SER A 61 -6.74 18.93 0.87
N ASP A 62 -7.67 17.98 0.87
CA ASP A 62 -7.45 16.57 1.14
C ASP A 62 -8.47 15.69 0.41
N ILE A 63 -8.02 15.09 -0.70
CA ILE A 63 -8.86 14.20 -1.50
C ILE A 63 -9.10 12.83 -0.83
N ASN A 64 -8.29 12.46 0.16
CA ASN A 64 -8.42 11.19 0.90
C ASN A 64 -9.18 11.36 2.24
N GLY A 65 -9.61 12.58 2.54
CA GLY A 65 -10.27 12.94 3.80
C GLY A 65 -11.78 13.04 3.68
N TYR A 66 -12.35 14.08 4.28
CA TYR A 66 -13.79 14.29 4.35
C TYR A 66 -14.48 14.38 2.98
N GLN A 67 -13.82 15.01 2.00
CA GLN A 67 -14.40 15.27 0.68
C GLN A 67 -13.43 14.85 -0.44
N GLN A 68 -13.77 13.74 -1.08
CA GLN A 68 -13.03 13.22 -2.23
C GLN A 68 -13.37 13.95 -3.54
N GLU A 69 -14.60 14.41 -3.71
CA GLU A 69 -15.03 15.11 -4.93
C GLU A 69 -14.48 16.54 -4.99
N GLY A 70 -13.90 16.92 -6.13
CA GLY A 70 -13.40 18.27 -6.37
C GLY A 70 -12.03 18.29 -7.05
N VAL A 71 -11.38 19.44 -6.95
CA VAL A 71 -9.98 19.65 -7.37
C VAL A 71 -9.11 19.91 -6.17
N GLY A 72 -7.90 19.34 -6.14
CA GLY A 72 -7.04 19.42 -4.97
C GLY A 72 -5.66 18.87 -5.23
N TYR A 73 -4.84 18.86 -4.17
CA TYR A 73 -3.54 18.23 -4.21
C TYR A 73 -3.66 16.73 -3.98
N PHE A 74 -2.87 15.97 -4.72
CA PHE A 74 -2.84 14.50 -4.60
C PHE A 74 -1.67 14.06 -3.76
N ASP A 75 -1.93 13.08 -2.90
CA ASP A 75 -0.91 12.46 -2.07
C ASP A 75 -0.12 11.42 -2.88
N MET A 76 1.16 11.30 -2.57
CA MET A 76 2.10 10.37 -3.18
C MET A 76 2.84 9.59 -2.10
N THR A 77 3.10 8.31 -2.36
CA THR A 77 3.94 7.48 -1.50
C THR A 77 5.43 7.70 -1.83
N VAL A 78 5.96 8.84 -1.41
CA VAL A 78 7.34 9.28 -1.68
C VAL A 78 8.00 9.70 -0.36
N LYS A 79 9.19 9.14 -0.09
CA LYS A 79 9.99 9.48 1.09
C LYS A 79 11.37 9.93 0.63
N ASN A 80 11.81 11.11 1.06
CA ASN A 80 13.11 11.69 0.68
C ASN A 80 13.35 11.71 -0.84
N GLY A 81 12.31 12.09 -1.60
CA GLY A 81 12.37 12.19 -3.07
C GLY A 81 12.40 10.85 -3.83
N LYS A 82 12.22 9.72 -3.14
CA LYS A 82 12.20 8.38 -3.76
C LYS A 82 10.85 7.70 -3.53
N ARG A 83 10.44 6.88 -4.49
CA ARG A 83 9.29 5.97 -4.32
C ARG A 83 9.48 5.16 -3.03
N TRP A 84 8.44 5.11 -2.21
CA TRP A 84 8.47 4.39 -0.93
C TRP A 84 7.57 3.16 -1.01
N SER A 85 8.12 2.04 -1.49
CA SER A 85 7.33 0.83 -1.77
C SER A 85 6.86 0.12 -0.48
N THR A 86 5.92 -0.81 -0.61
CA THR A 86 5.53 -1.70 0.50
C THR A 86 6.70 -2.58 0.97
N ALA A 87 7.60 -2.97 0.06
CA ALA A 87 8.82 -3.70 0.40
C ALA A 87 9.76 -2.83 1.27
N ASP A 88 9.96 -1.56 0.90
CA ASP A 88 10.79 -0.64 1.68
C ASP A 88 10.18 -0.28 3.04
N ALA A 89 8.86 -0.07 3.07
CA ALA A 89 8.13 0.31 4.28
C ALA A 89 7.99 -0.84 5.28
N TYR A 90 7.62 -2.04 4.82
CA TYR A 90 7.26 -3.17 5.70
C TYR A 90 8.29 -4.30 5.69
N LEU A 91 8.73 -4.75 4.51
CA LEU A 91 9.52 -5.97 4.37
C LEU A 91 10.98 -5.79 4.76
N HIS A 92 11.68 -4.81 4.19
CA HIS A 92 13.10 -4.57 4.44
C HIS A 92 13.40 -4.30 5.92
N PRO A 93 12.60 -3.51 6.68
CA PRO A 93 12.80 -3.33 8.11
C PRO A 93 12.57 -4.63 8.91
N ALA A 94 11.56 -5.42 8.55
CA ALA A 94 11.26 -6.68 9.21
C ALA A 94 12.37 -7.72 9.00
N LEU A 95 12.94 -7.81 7.78
CA LEU A 95 14.06 -8.72 7.49
C LEU A 95 15.31 -8.43 8.31
N LYS A 96 15.53 -7.18 8.71
CA LYS A 96 16.68 -6.79 9.54
C LYS A 96 16.54 -7.21 11.00
N THR A 97 15.31 -7.41 11.47
CA THR A 97 15.01 -7.55 12.91
C THR A 97 14.43 -8.91 13.28
N ARG A 98 13.76 -9.59 12.34
CA ARG A 98 13.04 -10.84 12.60
C ARG A 98 13.82 -12.06 12.12
N GLN A 99 14.24 -12.90 13.05
CA GLN A 99 14.95 -14.16 12.74
C GLN A 99 14.03 -15.26 12.19
N ASN A 100 12.73 -15.15 12.42
CA ASN A 100 11.72 -16.11 11.94
C ASN A 100 11.15 -15.75 10.56
N LEU A 101 11.74 -14.79 9.85
CA LEU A 101 11.28 -14.37 8.52
C LEU A 101 12.29 -14.81 7.45
N CYS A 102 11.84 -15.63 6.50
CA CYS A 102 12.62 -16.04 5.34
C CYS A 102 12.06 -15.38 4.07
N LEU A 103 12.92 -14.78 3.25
CA LEU A 103 12.56 -14.24 1.95
C LEU A 103 13.21 -15.08 0.85
N THR A 104 12.36 -15.60 -0.05
CA THR A 104 12.80 -16.26 -1.27
C THR A 104 12.34 -15.44 -2.47
N THR A 105 13.29 -14.86 -3.20
CA THR A 105 13.04 -14.15 -4.46
C THR A 105 13.35 -15.05 -5.66
N GLY A 106 12.84 -14.68 -6.84
CA GLY A 106 13.03 -15.46 -8.07
C GLY A 106 12.40 -16.86 -7.99
N ALA A 107 11.36 -17.01 -7.18
CA ALA A 107 10.62 -18.25 -6.98
C ALA A 107 9.21 -18.10 -7.59
N LEU A 108 8.98 -18.77 -8.71
CA LEU A 108 7.66 -18.83 -9.33
C LEU A 108 6.89 -20.01 -8.75
N VAL A 109 5.87 -19.75 -7.96
CA VAL A 109 4.97 -20.80 -7.46
C VAL A 109 4.20 -21.39 -8.63
N THR A 110 4.30 -22.70 -8.83
CA THR A 110 3.67 -23.44 -9.93
C THR A 110 2.42 -24.20 -9.49
N ARG A 111 2.40 -24.67 -8.24
CA ARG A 111 1.32 -25.52 -7.73
C ARG A 111 1.17 -25.40 -6.21
N VAL A 112 -0.07 -25.50 -5.73
CA VAL A 112 -0.38 -25.69 -4.32
C VAL A 112 -0.50 -27.19 -4.04
N LEU A 113 0.16 -27.66 -2.98
CA LEU A 113 0.14 -29.06 -2.56
C LEU A 113 -1.02 -29.30 -1.57
N PHE A 114 -1.74 -30.40 -1.74
CA PHE A 114 -2.91 -30.74 -0.93
C PHE A 114 -2.80 -32.13 -0.29
N ASP A 115 -3.25 -32.24 0.96
CA ASP A 115 -3.69 -33.50 1.57
C ASP A 115 -5.21 -33.44 1.72
N LYS A 116 -5.92 -34.25 0.94
CA LYS A 116 -7.39 -34.22 0.79
C LYS A 116 -7.89 -32.82 0.45
N ASN A 117 -8.51 -32.14 1.40
CA ASN A 117 -9.10 -30.80 1.26
C ASN A 117 -8.29 -29.71 1.96
N ARG A 118 -7.09 -30.03 2.45
CA ARG A 118 -6.21 -29.07 3.14
C ARG A 118 -4.99 -28.77 2.30
N ALA A 119 -4.70 -27.49 2.10
CA ALA A 119 -3.44 -27.06 1.51
C ALA A 119 -2.30 -27.24 2.53
N ILE A 120 -1.23 -27.92 2.13
CA ILE A 120 -0.12 -28.34 3.00
C ILE A 120 1.23 -27.78 2.56
N GLY A 121 1.29 -27.07 1.44
CA GLY A 121 2.55 -26.56 0.91
C GLY A 121 2.40 -25.94 -0.48
N VAL A 122 3.52 -25.45 -1.01
CA VAL A 122 3.62 -25.00 -2.39
C VAL A 122 4.84 -25.61 -3.07
N GLU A 123 4.69 -25.85 -4.36
CA GLU A 123 5.76 -26.15 -5.29
C GLU A 123 6.12 -24.86 -6.03
N TYR A 124 7.41 -24.59 -6.19
CA TYR A 124 7.90 -23.43 -6.91
C TYR A 124 9.17 -23.75 -7.71
N ILE A 125 9.37 -23.02 -8.80
CA ILE A 125 10.60 -23.06 -9.59
C ILE A 125 11.53 -21.95 -9.12
N LYS A 126 12.78 -22.29 -8.81
CA LYS A 126 13.86 -21.33 -8.52
C LYS A 126 15.13 -21.77 -9.22
N ASN A 127 15.76 -20.85 -9.96
CA ASN A 127 16.97 -21.13 -10.74
C ASN A 127 16.82 -22.35 -11.68
N GLY A 128 15.63 -22.55 -12.26
CA GLY A 128 15.31 -23.67 -13.14
C GLY A 128 15.09 -25.02 -12.44
N GLN A 129 15.16 -25.06 -11.10
CA GLN A 129 14.92 -26.27 -10.32
C GLN A 129 13.56 -26.22 -9.64
N LEU A 130 12.88 -27.38 -9.62
CA LEU A 130 11.64 -27.56 -8.88
C LEU A 130 11.95 -27.75 -7.40
N CYS A 131 11.27 -27.00 -6.54
CA CYS A 131 11.39 -27.04 -5.09
C CYS A 131 10.00 -27.15 -4.46
N GLU A 132 9.94 -27.72 -3.26
CA GLU A 132 8.71 -27.82 -2.47
C GLU A 132 8.95 -27.26 -1.06
N VAL A 133 7.93 -26.63 -0.50
CA VAL A 133 7.92 -26.19 0.91
C VAL A 133 6.58 -26.52 1.55
N SER A 134 6.62 -27.17 2.71
CA SER A 134 5.42 -27.50 3.51
C SER A 134 5.08 -26.39 4.49
N THR A 135 3.78 -26.09 4.66
CA THR A 135 3.27 -25.08 5.59
C THR A 135 1.86 -25.43 6.04
N SER A 136 1.48 -24.97 7.24
CA SER A 136 0.13 -25.14 7.78
C SER A 136 -0.89 -24.16 7.21
N GLU A 137 -0.43 -23.02 6.68
CA GLU A 137 -1.24 -21.94 6.11
C GLU A 137 -0.57 -21.33 4.86
N ILE A 138 -1.39 -20.95 3.88
CA ILE A 138 -0.94 -20.37 2.61
C ILE A 138 -1.79 -19.14 2.26
N PRO A 139 -1.39 -17.93 2.71
CA PRO A 139 -1.98 -16.69 2.22
C PRO A 139 -1.62 -16.48 0.74
N CYS A 140 -2.62 -16.40 -0.12
CA CYS A 140 -2.41 -16.18 -1.56
C CYS A 140 -2.54 -14.68 -1.88
N CYS A 141 -1.40 -14.05 -2.20
CA CYS A 141 -1.33 -12.65 -2.62
C CYS A 141 -0.70 -12.56 -4.01
N LEU A 142 -1.39 -13.12 -5.01
CA LEU A 142 -1.02 -13.00 -6.42
C LEU A 142 -1.86 -11.89 -7.04
N LEU A 143 -1.21 -10.87 -7.60
CA LEU A 143 -1.85 -9.90 -8.47
C LEU A 143 -1.35 -10.15 -9.89
N CYS A 144 -2.27 -10.14 -10.85
CA CYS A 144 -1.99 -10.18 -12.28
C CYS A 144 -1.20 -8.94 -12.74
#